data_AF-A0AAN4YUQ9-F1
#
_entry.id   AF-A0AAN4YUQ9-F1
#
_cell.length_a   1.000
_cell.length_b   1.000
_cell.length_c   1.000
_cell.angle_alpha   90.00
_cell.angle_beta   90.00
_cell.angle_gamma   90.00
#
_symmetry.space_group_name_H-M   'P 1'
#
loop_
_entity.id
_entity.type
_entity.pdbx_description
1 polymer ?
#
loop_
_entity_poly.entity_id
_entity_poly.type
_entity_poly.pdbx_seq_one_letter_code
_entity_poly.pdbx_strand_id
1 'polypeptide(L)'
;MDLGLRLQAIEPNVNFLMSLYLHESVTPETIIEAKKRGVTGVKSYPAGVTTNSSSGVVDYTQFYPVFAEMERQDMVLNLHGEVPSTGDPVAKTPADRDALLRTAASGNPKFFFGSDSAPHPAASKRGGDKIAAGVFTQPYTTQVVLDSFEQACENGILKEEDITPEVVEGFMSKFGRQFYGIGEEQKEFITLEKKDEKIVNLLQSDKVDVVPFRRDQQTWSVSWSS
;
A
#
# COMPACT_ATOMS: atom_id res chain seq x y z
N MET A 1 24.00 -1.07 7.60
CA MET A 1 23.41 -2.37 7.21
C MET A 1 22.23 -2.07 6.32
N ASP A 2 22.18 -2.68 5.14
CA ASP A 2 21.10 -2.49 4.16
C ASP A 2 19.73 -2.83 4.78
N LEU A 3 18.73 -1.96 4.59
CA LEU A 3 17.39 -2.13 5.14
C LEU A 3 16.72 -3.39 4.58
N GLY A 4 16.92 -3.69 3.30
CA GLY A 4 16.36 -4.89 2.66
C GLY A 4 16.83 -6.18 3.37
N LEU A 5 18.13 -6.29 3.63
CA LEU A 5 18.70 -7.44 4.36
C LEU A 5 18.14 -7.58 5.78
N ARG A 6 17.84 -6.47 6.46
CA ARG A 6 17.24 -6.51 7.80
C ARG A 6 15.81 -7.01 7.76
N LEU A 7 15.02 -6.60 6.76
CA LEU A 7 13.65 -7.07 6.59
C LEU A 7 13.62 -8.55 6.23
N GLN A 8 14.48 -8.99 5.32
CA GLN A 8 14.60 -10.41 4.94
C GLN A 8 14.98 -11.30 6.13
N ALA A 9 15.82 -10.80 7.05
CA ALA A 9 16.18 -11.54 8.25
C ALA A 9 15.03 -11.69 9.25
N ILE A 10 14.03 -10.80 9.21
CA ILE A 10 12.83 -10.87 10.06
C ILE A 10 11.79 -11.80 9.42
N GLU A 11 11.53 -11.64 8.12
CA GLU A 11 10.56 -12.46 7.38
C GLU A 11 11.19 -13.07 6.12
N PRO A 12 11.80 -14.27 6.23
CA PRO A 12 12.57 -14.86 5.13
C PRO A 12 11.73 -15.33 3.95
N ASN A 13 10.41 -15.49 4.14
CA ASN A 13 9.49 -15.97 3.11
C ASN A 13 8.81 -14.81 2.34
N VAL A 14 9.06 -13.56 2.73
CA VAL A 14 8.53 -12.38 2.04
C VAL A 14 9.54 -11.88 1.02
N ASN A 15 9.06 -11.59 -0.20
CA ASN A 15 9.85 -10.91 -1.21
C ASN A 15 9.70 -9.39 -1.03
N PHE A 16 10.78 -8.72 -0.59
CA PHE A 16 10.79 -7.27 -0.37
C PHE A 16 11.28 -6.51 -1.60
N LEU A 17 10.41 -5.66 -2.16
CA LEU A 17 10.79 -4.69 -3.19
C LEU A 17 11.08 -3.34 -2.54
N MET A 18 12.30 -2.84 -2.73
CA MET A 18 12.77 -1.62 -2.08
C MET A 18 12.61 -0.39 -2.99
N SER A 19 12.40 0.77 -2.39
CA SER A 19 12.32 2.06 -3.08
C SER A 19 13.25 3.10 -2.46
N LEU A 20 13.74 4.05 -3.26
CA LEU A 20 14.34 5.29 -2.76
C LEU A 20 13.27 6.32 -2.40
N TYR A 21 13.61 7.26 -1.52
CA TYR A 21 12.86 8.49 -1.32
C TYR A 21 13.37 9.57 -2.27
N LEU A 22 12.48 10.25 -3.00
CA LEU A 22 12.87 11.34 -3.90
C LEU A 22 13.32 12.55 -3.07
N HIS A 23 14.61 12.87 -3.17
CA HIS A 23 15.26 13.94 -2.42
C HIS A 23 16.24 14.69 -3.32
N GLU A 24 16.54 15.95 -3.02
CA GLU A 24 17.49 16.80 -3.79
C GLU A 24 18.89 16.18 -3.96
N SER A 25 19.28 15.26 -3.08
CA SER A 25 20.56 14.53 -3.16
C SER A 25 20.52 13.31 -4.09
N VAL A 26 19.37 12.94 -4.65
CA VAL A 26 19.25 11.83 -5.59
C VAL A 26 19.69 12.33 -6.97
N THR A 27 20.72 11.71 -7.53
CA THR A 27 21.26 12.03 -8.86
C THR A 27 21.02 10.86 -9.82
N PRO A 28 21.22 11.03 -11.14
CA PRO A 28 21.22 9.92 -12.09
C PRO A 28 22.15 8.76 -11.69
N GLU A 29 23.33 9.07 -11.15
CA GLU A 29 24.28 8.04 -10.67
C GLU A 29 23.71 7.24 -9.50
N THR A 30 22.97 7.90 -8.61
CA THR A 30 22.24 7.23 -7.52
C THR A 30 21.22 6.24 -8.07
N ILE A 31 20.50 6.58 -9.14
CA ILE A 31 19.52 5.69 -9.79
C ILE A 31 20.21 4.46 -10.38
N ILE A 32 21.31 4.64 -11.11
CA ILE A 32 22.09 3.54 -11.68
C ILE A 32 22.57 2.58 -10.60
N GLU A 33 23.13 3.12 -9.50
CA GLU A 33 23.63 2.30 -8.39
C GLU A 33 22.49 1.60 -7.64
N ALA A 34 21.35 2.26 -7.44
CA ALA A 34 20.19 1.69 -6.79
C ALA A 34 19.60 0.52 -7.59
N LYS A 35 19.49 0.65 -8.93
CA LYS A 35 19.01 -0.44 -9.80
C LYS A 35 19.90 -1.67 -9.69
N LYS A 36 21.23 -1.50 -9.67
CA LYS A 36 22.19 -2.62 -9.48
C LYS A 36 21.98 -3.37 -8.17
N ARG A 37 21.43 -2.70 -7.16
CA ARG A 37 21.12 -3.27 -5.83
C ARG A 37 19.69 -3.83 -5.73
N GLY A 38 18.93 -3.84 -6.82
CA GLY A 38 17.57 -4.38 -6.86
C GLY A 38 16.48 -3.42 -6.37
N VAL A 39 16.77 -2.11 -6.24
CA VAL A 39 15.72 -1.11 -6.00
C VAL A 39 14.80 -1.04 -7.22
N THR A 40 13.50 -1.11 -6.98
CA THR A 40 12.49 -1.17 -8.06
C THR A 40 11.90 0.19 -8.43
N GLY A 41 12.03 1.19 -7.55
CA GLY A 41 11.46 2.50 -7.80
C GLY A 41 11.91 3.61 -6.87
N VAL A 42 11.34 4.79 -7.08
CA VAL A 42 11.55 5.98 -6.28
C VAL A 42 10.18 6.54 -5.88
N LYS A 43 9.99 6.80 -4.59
CA LYS A 43 8.76 7.37 -4.03
C LYS A 43 8.90 8.86 -3.79
N SER A 44 8.02 9.63 -4.44
CA SER A 44 7.85 11.06 -4.22
C SER A 44 6.77 11.35 -3.18
N TYR A 45 7.08 12.27 -2.29
CA TYR A 45 6.13 12.89 -1.37
C TYR A 45 6.17 14.42 -1.57
N PRO A 46 5.03 15.09 -1.81
CA PRO A 46 4.95 16.54 -1.81
C PRO A 46 5.33 17.13 -0.45
N ALA A 47 5.85 18.36 -0.44
CA ALA A 47 6.23 19.01 0.82
C ALA A 47 5.03 19.20 1.76
N GLY A 48 5.11 18.67 2.98
CA GLY A 48 4.16 18.97 4.06
C GLY A 48 2.80 18.26 4.01
N VAL A 49 2.55 17.34 3.07
CA VAL A 49 1.23 16.66 2.93
C VAL A 49 1.04 15.42 3.80
N THR A 50 2.13 14.80 4.28
CA THR A 50 2.05 13.59 5.11
C THR A 50 3.22 13.47 6.11
N THR A 51 3.21 12.43 6.96
CA THR A 51 4.23 12.20 8.00
C THR A 51 5.63 12.10 7.38
N ASN A 52 6.62 12.82 7.94
CA ASN A 52 8.01 12.95 7.43
C ASN A 52 8.17 13.63 6.05
N SER A 53 7.20 14.40 5.58
CA SER A 53 7.27 15.09 4.27
C SER A 53 7.79 16.53 4.31
N SER A 54 8.44 16.98 5.39
CA SER A 54 8.97 18.36 5.50
C SER A 54 10.00 18.72 4.42
N SER A 55 10.64 17.71 3.82
CA SER A 55 11.60 17.84 2.71
C SER A 55 10.99 17.49 1.35
N GLY A 56 9.66 17.45 1.23
CA GLY A 56 8.99 16.97 0.04
C GLY A 56 9.13 17.87 -1.19
N VAL A 57 8.72 17.35 -2.34
CA VAL A 57 8.93 18.00 -3.64
C VAL A 57 7.88 19.08 -3.89
N VAL A 58 8.35 20.30 -4.22
CA VAL A 58 7.49 21.43 -4.63
C VAL A 58 7.57 21.65 -6.14
N ASP A 59 8.76 21.52 -6.73
CA ASP A 59 9.00 21.59 -8.16
C ASP A 59 9.73 20.33 -8.64
N TYR A 60 9.15 19.70 -9.66
CA TYR A 60 9.67 18.49 -10.27
C TYR A 60 10.75 18.74 -11.32
N THR A 61 10.89 19.97 -11.83
CA THR A 61 11.82 20.33 -12.91
C THR A 61 13.25 19.95 -12.58
N GLN A 62 13.68 20.18 -11.34
CA GLN A 62 15.02 19.81 -10.87
C GLN A 62 15.30 18.30 -10.91
N PHE A 63 14.25 17.46 -10.89
CA PHE A 63 14.37 16.00 -10.91
C PHE A 63 14.27 15.41 -12.32
N TYR A 64 14.10 16.21 -13.37
CA TYR A 64 14.00 15.69 -14.74
C TYR A 64 15.21 14.84 -15.16
N PRO A 65 16.47 15.20 -14.82
CA PRO A 65 17.60 14.31 -15.09
C PRO A 65 17.49 12.96 -14.38
N VAL A 66 16.96 12.95 -13.15
CA VAL A 66 16.71 11.73 -12.36
C VAL A 66 15.63 10.88 -13.03
N PHE A 67 14.52 11.48 -13.46
CA PHE A 67 13.42 10.78 -14.13
C PHE A 67 13.83 10.20 -15.48
N ALA A 68 14.64 10.94 -16.26
CA ALA A 68 15.21 10.43 -17.50
C ALA A 68 16.10 9.21 -17.26
N GLU A 69 16.83 9.17 -16.15
CA GLU A 69 17.63 7.99 -15.80
C GLU A 69 16.75 6.84 -15.27
N MET A 70 15.73 7.13 -14.46
CA MET A 70 14.76 6.11 -14.02
C MET A 70 14.08 5.44 -15.20
N GLU A 71 13.71 6.20 -16.22
CA GLU A 71 13.14 5.68 -17.47
C GLU A 71 14.11 4.73 -18.18
N ARG A 72 15.39 5.10 -18.32
CA ARG A 72 16.42 4.21 -18.91
C ARG A 72 16.65 2.94 -18.12
N GLN A 73 16.54 3.00 -16.79
CA GLN A 73 16.73 1.87 -15.88
C GLN A 73 15.44 1.05 -15.65
N ASP A 74 14.32 1.42 -16.29
CA ASP A 74 13.00 0.81 -16.08
C ASP A 74 12.66 0.75 -14.58
N MET A 75 12.69 1.92 -13.93
CA MET A 75 12.35 2.10 -12.51
C MET A 75 11.02 2.83 -12.36
N VAL A 76 10.21 2.36 -11.40
CA VAL A 76 8.89 2.93 -11.13
C VAL A 76 9.01 4.27 -10.38
N LEU A 77 8.30 5.29 -10.84
CA LEU A 77 8.05 6.50 -10.06
C LEU A 77 6.73 6.38 -9.30
N ASN A 78 6.80 6.24 -7.99
CA ASN A 78 5.63 6.23 -7.12
C ASN A 78 5.31 7.65 -6.68
N LEU A 79 4.07 8.11 -6.88
CA LEU A 79 3.64 9.47 -6.53
C LEU A 79 2.63 9.43 -5.39
N HIS A 80 2.89 10.17 -4.31
CA HIS A 80 1.83 10.62 -3.41
C HIS A 80 1.15 11.84 -4.06
N GLY A 81 0.11 11.60 -4.86
CA GLY A 81 -0.47 12.57 -5.80
C GLY A 81 -1.35 13.64 -5.17
N GLU A 82 -0.83 14.43 -4.24
CA GLU A 82 -1.52 15.55 -3.62
C GLU A 82 -0.77 16.86 -3.85
N VAL A 83 -1.50 17.96 -3.99
CA VAL A 83 -0.91 19.31 -3.90
C VAL A 83 -1.09 19.76 -2.45
N PRO A 84 -0.05 20.29 -1.78
CA PRO A 84 -0.19 20.81 -0.43
C PRO A 84 -1.33 21.83 -0.36
N SER A 85 -2.36 21.53 0.43
CA SER A 85 -3.49 22.42 0.60
C SER A 85 -3.14 23.54 1.56
N THR A 86 -3.69 24.73 1.32
CA THR A 86 -3.66 25.85 2.28
C THR A 86 -4.82 25.78 3.30
N GLY A 87 -5.50 24.64 3.40
CA GLY A 87 -6.68 24.43 4.26
C GLY A 87 -6.83 22.96 4.68
N ASP A 88 -7.78 22.69 5.59
CA ASP A 88 -8.00 21.38 6.19
C ASP A 88 -8.23 20.27 5.15
N PRO A 89 -7.70 19.05 5.37
CA PRO A 89 -7.88 17.94 4.44
C PRO A 89 -9.38 17.64 4.26
N VAL A 90 -9.84 17.70 3.02
CA VAL A 90 -11.22 17.36 2.68
C VAL A 90 -11.34 15.85 2.67
N ALA A 91 -12.07 15.30 3.64
CA ALA A 91 -12.57 13.93 3.54
C ALA A 91 -13.36 13.78 2.23
N LYS A 92 -13.00 12.80 1.41
CA LYS A 92 -13.70 12.50 0.15
C LYS A 92 -15.15 12.07 0.42
N THR A 93 -15.97 12.00 -0.62
CA THR A 93 -17.41 11.72 -0.54
C THR A 93 -17.70 10.21 -0.65
N PRO A 94 -18.91 9.75 -0.27
CA PRO A 94 -19.35 8.38 -0.55
C PRO A 94 -19.28 8.03 -2.04
N ALA A 95 -19.56 8.98 -2.94
CA ALA A 95 -19.48 8.74 -4.38
C ALA A 95 -18.05 8.44 -4.84
N ASP A 96 -17.04 9.10 -4.25
CA ASP A 96 -15.62 8.81 -4.51
C ASP A 96 -15.26 7.39 -4.05
N ARG A 97 -15.69 6.99 -2.84
CA ARG A 97 -15.50 5.63 -2.33
C ARG A 97 -16.13 4.60 -3.26
N ASP A 98 -17.36 4.84 -3.71
CA ASP A 98 -18.08 3.92 -4.59
C ASP A 98 -17.39 3.79 -5.96
N ALA A 99 -16.80 4.87 -6.46
CA ALA A 99 -15.98 4.84 -7.67
C ALA A 99 -14.70 4.01 -7.48
N LEU A 100 -14.04 4.10 -6.32
CA LEU A 100 -12.88 3.27 -5.99
C LEU A 100 -13.25 1.79 -5.90
N LEU A 101 -14.39 1.46 -5.30
CA LEU A 101 -14.89 0.08 -5.21
C LEU A 101 -15.15 -0.52 -6.61
N ARG A 102 -15.86 0.22 -7.48
CA ARG A 102 -16.06 -0.18 -8.89
C ARG A 102 -14.75 -0.33 -9.64
N THR A 103 -13.78 0.53 -9.37
CA THR A 103 -12.47 0.48 -10.01
C THR A 103 -11.67 -0.75 -9.58
N ALA A 104 -11.64 -1.05 -8.28
CA ALA A 104 -10.97 -2.24 -7.75
C ALA A 104 -11.59 -3.54 -8.26
N ALA A 105 -12.91 -3.57 -8.48
CA ALA A 105 -13.63 -4.71 -9.04
C ALA A 105 -13.67 -4.74 -10.59
N SER A 106 -13.05 -3.78 -11.27
CA SER A 106 -13.23 -3.62 -12.73
C SER A 106 -12.50 -4.66 -13.60
N GLY A 107 -11.57 -5.43 -13.03
CA GLY A 107 -10.67 -6.31 -13.78
C GLY A 107 -9.66 -5.57 -14.68
N ASN A 108 -9.54 -4.25 -14.57
CA ASN A 108 -8.59 -3.46 -15.35
C ASN A 108 -7.18 -3.53 -14.73
N PRO A 109 -6.15 -4.01 -15.47
CA PRO A 109 -4.82 -4.26 -14.93
C PRO A 109 -4.03 -3.01 -14.53
N LYS A 110 -4.56 -1.80 -14.82
CA LYS A 110 -3.98 -0.54 -14.34
C LYS A 110 -4.27 -0.26 -12.87
N PHE A 111 -5.22 -0.98 -12.26
CA PHE A 111 -5.58 -0.84 -10.86
C PHE A 111 -5.24 -2.13 -10.13
N PHE A 112 -4.39 -2.02 -9.12
CA PHE A 112 -3.96 -3.14 -8.30
C PHE A 112 -3.77 -2.68 -6.86
N PHE A 113 -3.73 -3.65 -5.97
CA PHE A 113 -3.76 -3.41 -4.54
C PHE A 113 -2.47 -2.78 -4.01
N GLY A 114 -2.62 -1.79 -3.13
CA GLY A 114 -1.59 -1.25 -2.26
C GLY A 114 -2.22 -0.83 -0.94
N SER A 115 -1.75 -1.38 0.18
CA SER A 115 -2.44 -1.22 1.47
C SER A 115 -2.30 0.17 2.08
N ASP A 116 -1.20 0.85 1.75
CA ASP A 116 -0.70 2.04 2.46
C ASP A 116 -0.74 1.85 4.00
N SER A 117 -0.46 0.62 4.46
CA SER A 117 -0.52 0.28 5.87
C SER A 117 0.53 1.07 6.64
N ALA A 118 0.08 2.01 7.48
CA ALA A 118 0.91 2.93 8.23
C ALA A 118 0.68 2.75 9.74
N PRO A 119 1.40 1.82 10.40
CA PRO A 119 1.26 1.61 11.83
C PRO A 119 1.78 2.81 12.62
N HIS A 120 0.97 3.28 13.57
CA HIS A 120 1.35 4.31 14.53
C HIS A 120 1.02 3.85 15.96
N PRO A 121 1.83 4.23 16.97
CA PRO A 121 1.51 3.94 18.36
C PRO A 121 0.09 4.38 18.72
N ALA A 122 -0.67 3.55 19.42
CA ALA A 122 -2.07 3.80 19.77
C ALA A 122 -2.27 5.16 20.46
N ALA A 123 -1.31 5.57 21.28
CA ALA A 123 -1.30 6.88 21.95
C ALA A 123 -1.28 8.06 20.95
N SER A 124 -0.56 7.94 19.83
CA SER A 124 -0.47 9.00 18.81
C SER A 124 -1.73 9.18 17.96
N LYS A 125 -2.70 8.26 18.11
CA LYS A 125 -4.02 8.31 17.44
C LYS A 125 -5.12 8.89 18.34
N ARG A 126 -4.82 9.25 19.60
CA ARG A 126 -5.79 9.73 20.59
C ARG A 126 -5.33 11.04 21.24
N GLY A 127 -6.04 12.14 20.98
CA GLY A 127 -5.97 13.40 21.76
C GLY A 127 -4.62 14.14 21.70
N GLY A 128 -4.64 15.35 21.14
CA GLY A 128 -3.49 16.27 21.07
C GLY A 128 -3.58 17.20 19.85
N ASP A 129 -2.71 18.22 19.78
CA ASP A 129 -2.71 19.21 18.69
C ASP A 129 -2.31 18.62 17.32
N LYS A 130 -1.63 17.46 17.32
CA LYS A 130 -1.25 16.72 16.10
C LYS A 130 -1.58 15.23 16.26
N ILE A 131 -2.49 14.74 15.42
CA ILE A 131 -2.86 13.32 15.35
C ILE A 131 -2.08 12.69 14.19
N ALA A 132 -1.46 11.53 14.40
CA ALA A 132 -0.74 10.83 13.34
C ALA A 132 -1.70 10.38 12.23
N ALA A 133 -1.38 10.76 10.98
CA ALA A 133 -2.09 10.29 9.79
C ALA A 133 -1.61 8.89 9.39
N GLY A 134 -2.53 7.98 9.11
CA GLY A 134 -2.22 6.59 8.76
C GLY A 134 -3.21 5.59 9.36
N VAL A 135 -3.43 4.49 8.64
CA VAL A 135 -4.31 3.38 9.04
C VAL A 135 -3.50 2.09 8.98
N PHE A 136 -3.61 1.25 10.02
CA PHE A 136 -2.88 -0.01 10.07
C PHE A 136 -3.74 -1.17 9.56
N THR A 137 -3.40 -1.70 8.39
CA THR A 137 -4.18 -2.73 7.68
C THR A 137 -3.41 -4.03 7.44
N GLN A 138 -2.08 -4.03 7.62
CA GLN A 138 -1.20 -5.15 7.28
C GLN A 138 -1.68 -6.54 7.77
N PRO A 139 -2.17 -6.72 9.01
CA PRO A 139 -2.50 -8.06 9.52
C PRO A 139 -3.75 -8.70 8.88
N TYR A 140 -4.62 -7.89 8.26
CA TYR A 140 -5.92 -8.35 7.72
C TYR A 140 -6.18 -7.82 6.31
N THR A 141 -5.13 -7.54 5.55
CA THR A 141 -5.22 -6.81 4.28
C THR A 141 -6.15 -7.48 3.26
N THR A 142 -5.99 -8.79 3.03
CA THR A 142 -6.82 -9.54 2.09
C THR A 142 -8.26 -9.61 2.54
N GLN A 143 -8.48 -9.76 3.84
CA GLN A 143 -9.82 -9.85 4.41
C GLN A 143 -10.56 -8.51 4.32
N VAL A 144 -9.89 -7.39 4.61
CA VAL A 144 -10.48 -6.05 4.52
C VAL A 144 -10.94 -5.74 3.09
N VAL A 145 -10.22 -6.21 2.06
CA VAL A 145 -10.63 -6.04 0.66
C VAL A 145 -11.89 -6.85 0.36
N LEU A 146 -11.93 -8.13 0.75
CA LEU A 146 -13.14 -8.95 0.56
C LEU A 146 -14.33 -8.39 1.32
N ASP A 147 -14.16 -8.04 2.60
CA ASP A 147 -15.22 -7.43 3.41
C ASP A 147 -15.77 -6.15 2.75
N SER A 148 -14.92 -5.40 2.03
CA SER A 148 -15.32 -4.19 1.31
C SER A 148 -16.13 -4.50 0.04
N PHE A 149 -15.78 -5.56 -0.69
CA PHE A 149 -16.57 -6.01 -1.84
C PHE A 149 -17.93 -6.57 -1.43
N GLU A 150 -17.98 -7.33 -0.33
CA GLU A 150 -19.24 -7.85 0.20
C GLU A 150 -20.16 -6.72 0.63
N GLN A 151 -19.65 -5.78 1.43
CA GLN A 151 -20.42 -4.61 1.83
C GLN A 151 -20.85 -3.77 0.62
N ALA A 152 -20.05 -3.70 -0.44
CA ALA A 152 -20.43 -3.01 -1.67
C ALA A 152 -21.56 -3.71 -2.42
N CYS A 153 -21.59 -5.06 -2.41
CA CYS A 153 -22.69 -5.85 -2.97
C CYS A 153 -23.98 -5.66 -2.16
N GLU A 154 -23.90 -5.75 -0.83
CA GLU A 154 -25.04 -5.53 0.07
C GLU A 154 -25.67 -4.14 -0.11
N ASN A 155 -24.84 -3.13 -0.36
CA ASN A 155 -25.28 -1.76 -0.60
C ASN A 155 -25.68 -1.47 -2.06
N GLY A 156 -25.65 -2.47 -2.95
CA GLY A 156 -26.01 -2.32 -4.36
C GLY A 156 -25.03 -1.49 -5.21
N ILE A 157 -23.80 -1.30 -4.73
CA ILE A 157 -22.72 -0.57 -5.42
C ILE A 157 -22.06 -1.46 -6.48
N LEU A 158 -21.88 -2.74 -6.14
CA LEU A 158 -21.36 -3.82 -6.99
C LEU A 158 -22.40 -4.93 -7.08
N LYS A 159 -22.24 -5.82 -8.04
CA LYS A 159 -23.00 -7.07 -8.09
C LYS A 159 -22.10 -8.23 -7.71
N GLU A 160 -22.66 -9.24 -7.05
CA GLU A 160 -21.92 -10.45 -6.69
C GLU A 160 -21.31 -11.15 -7.90
N GLU A 161 -22.02 -11.14 -9.05
CA GLU A 161 -21.54 -11.70 -10.32
C GLU A 161 -20.28 -11.02 -10.87
N ASP A 162 -19.99 -9.78 -10.45
CA ASP A 162 -18.81 -9.03 -10.87
C ASP A 162 -17.57 -9.37 -10.01
N ILE A 163 -17.74 -10.02 -8.86
CA ILE A 163 -16.66 -10.34 -7.92
C ILE A 163 -16.23 -11.80 -8.07
N THR A 164 -15.56 -12.09 -9.18
CA THR A 164 -15.04 -13.44 -9.46
C THR A 164 -13.65 -13.65 -8.83
N PRO A 165 -13.22 -14.91 -8.64
CA PRO A 165 -11.86 -15.21 -8.20
C PRO A 165 -10.78 -14.55 -9.08
N GLU A 166 -11.00 -14.46 -10.40
CA GLU A 166 -10.06 -13.83 -11.34
C GLU A 166 -9.96 -12.32 -11.12
N VAL A 167 -11.06 -11.64 -10.78
CA VAL A 167 -11.05 -10.21 -10.46
C VAL A 167 -10.28 -9.96 -9.16
N VAL A 168 -10.56 -10.76 -8.13
CA VAL A 168 -9.88 -10.64 -6.83
C VAL A 168 -8.39 -10.97 -6.98
N GLU A 169 -8.03 -12.07 -7.62
CA GLU A 169 -6.64 -12.47 -7.85
C GLU A 169 -5.90 -11.47 -8.76
N GLY A 170 -6.58 -10.96 -9.78
CA GLY A 170 -6.09 -9.89 -10.64
C GLY A 170 -5.65 -8.69 -9.81
N PHE A 171 -6.58 -8.11 -9.05
CA PHE A 171 -6.36 -6.91 -8.24
C PHE A 171 -5.34 -7.12 -7.11
N MET A 172 -5.41 -8.25 -6.40
CA MET A 172 -4.61 -8.52 -5.21
C MET A 172 -3.24 -9.14 -5.49
N SER A 173 -3.00 -9.67 -6.70
CA SER A 173 -1.77 -10.41 -7.00
C SER A 173 -1.23 -10.11 -8.41
N LYS A 174 -1.96 -10.51 -9.46
CA LYS A 174 -1.40 -10.59 -10.83
C LYS A 174 -1.05 -9.24 -11.43
N PHE A 175 -1.93 -8.25 -11.32
CA PHE A 175 -1.75 -6.95 -11.96
C PHE A 175 -0.56 -6.18 -11.39
N GLY A 176 -0.36 -6.20 -10.07
CA GLY A 176 0.81 -5.60 -9.43
C GLY A 176 2.11 -6.28 -9.84
N ARG A 177 2.14 -7.63 -9.86
CA ARG A 177 3.32 -8.38 -10.34
C ARG A 177 3.68 -8.04 -11.78
N GLN A 178 2.68 -8.00 -12.66
CA GLN A 178 2.87 -7.62 -14.05
C GLN A 178 3.43 -6.20 -14.19
N PHE A 179 2.88 -5.23 -13.45
CA PHE A 179 3.34 -3.85 -13.48
C PHE A 179 4.80 -3.69 -13.02
N TYR A 180 5.21 -4.45 -12.00
CA TYR A 180 6.58 -4.42 -11.46
C TYR A 180 7.55 -5.39 -12.15
N GLY A 181 7.11 -6.12 -13.19
CA GLY A 181 7.94 -7.11 -13.88
C GLY A 181 8.37 -8.30 -13.01
N ILE A 182 7.59 -8.63 -11.97
CA ILE A 182 7.87 -9.74 -11.06
C ILE A 182 7.26 -11.02 -11.63
N GLY A 183 8.08 -12.06 -11.77
CA GLY A 183 7.66 -13.35 -12.29
C GLY A 183 6.58 -14.04 -11.44
N GLU A 184 5.87 -14.97 -12.09
CA GLU A 184 4.97 -15.90 -11.42
C GLU A 184 5.77 -17.02 -10.75
N GLU A 185 6.29 -16.77 -9.55
CA GLU A 185 6.76 -17.87 -8.72
C GLU A 185 5.56 -18.57 -8.07
N GLN A 186 5.07 -19.62 -8.74
CA GLN A 186 4.01 -20.50 -8.23
C GLN A 186 4.57 -21.44 -7.16
N LYS A 187 4.47 -21.06 -5.89
CA LYS A 187 4.88 -21.94 -4.77
C LYS A 187 3.97 -21.90 -3.55
N GLU A 188 3.19 -20.83 -3.35
CA GLU A 188 2.35 -20.68 -2.17
C GLU A 188 1.06 -19.94 -2.53
N PHE A 189 -0.06 -20.40 -1.97
CA PHE A 189 -1.39 -19.85 -2.13
C PHE A 189 -2.01 -19.57 -0.76
N ILE A 190 -2.79 -18.51 -0.69
CA ILE A 190 -3.69 -18.28 0.45
C ILE A 190 -5.10 -18.74 0.12
N THR A 191 -5.79 -19.31 1.10
CA THR A 191 -7.22 -19.58 1.03
C THR A 191 -7.94 -18.72 2.06
N LEU A 192 -8.96 -18.00 1.61
CA LEU A 192 -9.84 -17.20 2.45
C LEU A 192 -11.16 -17.95 2.67
N GLU A 193 -11.57 -18.12 3.92
CA GLU A 193 -12.80 -18.83 4.28
C GLU A 193 -13.66 -18.02 5.25
N LYS A 194 -14.98 -18.00 5.06
CA LYS A 194 -15.92 -17.44 6.04
C LYS A 194 -16.00 -18.35 7.27
N LYS A 195 -15.23 -18.00 8.30
CA LYS A 195 -15.29 -18.58 9.65
C LYS A 195 -15.52 -17.45 10.65
N ASP A 196 -15.67 -17.78 11.93
CA ASP A 196 -15.89 -16.81 13.01
C ASP A 196 -14.62 -16.01 13.42
N GLU A 197 -13.72 -15.70 12.48
CA GLU A 197 -12.53 -14.88 12.73
C GLU A 197 -12.93 -13.45 13.07
N LYS A 198 -12.19 -12.83 14.00
CA LYS A 198 -12.39 -11.43 14.39
C LYS A 198 -11.07 -10.68 14.38
N ILE A 199 -11.11 -9.46 13.86
CA ILE A 199 -9.97 -8.56 13.88
C ILE A 199 -9.64 -8.24 15.34
N VAL A 200 -8.39 -8.49 15.76
CA VAL A 200 -7.96 -8.23 17.14
C VAL A 200 -8.12 -6.75 17.52
N ASN A 201 -8.46 -6.50 18.78
CA ASN A 201 -8.62 -5.14 19.30
C ASN A 201 -7.30 -4.32 19.28
N LEU A 202 -6.18 -5.00 19.56
CA LEU A 202 -4.88 -4.38 19.77
C LEU A 202 -3.77 -5.38 19.44
N LEU A 203 -2.77 -4.93 18.70
CA LEU A 203 -1.51 -5.65 18.52
C LEU A 203 -0.47 -5.03 19.45
N GLN A 204 0.01 -5.83 20.40
CA GLN A 204 0.94 -5.40 21.44
C GLN A 204 2.33 -5.97 21.21
N SER A 205 3.35 -5.18 21.53
CA SER A 205 4.75 -5.60 21.59
C SER A 205 5.44 -4.92 22.76
N ASP A 206 6.64 -5.35 23.12
CA ASP A 206 7.43 -4.74 24.20
C ASP A 206 7.72 -3.24 23.98
N LYS A 207 7.53 -2.73 22.76
CA LYS A 207 7.90 -1.37 22.37
C LYS A 207 6.72 -0.49 21.99
N VAL A 208 5.71 -1.07 21.34
CA VAL A 208 4.61 -0.31 20.75
C VAL A 208 3.34 -1.14 20.67
N ASP A 209 2.24 -0.49 21.01
CA ASP A 209 0.89 -0.99 20.80
C ASP A 209 0.29 -0.29 19.57
N VAL A 210 -0.30 -1.06 18.65
CA VAL A 210 -0.90 -0.55 17.42
C VAL A 210 -2.31 -1.09 17.27
N VAL A 211 -3.25 -0.23 16.88
CA VAL A 211 -4.66 -0.57 16.68
C VAL A 211 -4.89 -0.89 15.19
N PRO A 212 -5.32 -2.11 14.83
CA PRO A 212 -5.65 -2.43 13.44
C PRO A 212 -6.97 -1.78 13.01
N PHE A 213 -7.10 -1.56 11.70
CA PHE A 213 -8.35 -1.12 11.08
C PHE A 213 -9.47 -2.13 11.29
N ARG A 214 -10.70 -1.65 11.50
CA ARG A 214 -11.90 -2.49 11.73
C ARG A 214 -11.76 -3.48 12.90
N ARG A 215 -11.00 -3.12 13.94
CA ARG A 215 -10.91 -3.92 15.17
C ARG A 215 -12.29 -4.37 15.70
N ASP A 216 -12.31 -5.57 16.27
CA ASP A 216 -13.49 -6.25 16.82
C ASP A 216 -14.57 -6.66 15.79
N GLN A 217 -14.38 -6.35 14.50
CA GLN A 217 -15.29 -6.80 13.44
C GLN A 217 -15.01 -8.25 13.04
N GLN A 218 -16.06 -8.97 12.66
CA GLN A 218 -15.92 -10.28 11.99
C GLN A 218 -15.29 -10.09 10.61
N THR A 219 -14.51 -11.09 10.19
CA THR A 219 -13.79 -11.06 8.92
C THR A 219 -13.48 -12.49 8.45
N TRP A 220 -12.86 -12.63 7.28
CA TRP A 220 -12.47 -13.93 6.73
C TRP A 220 -11.27 -14.54 7.47
N SER A 221 -11.21 -15.87 7.61
CA SER A 221 -9.97 -16.56 8.03
C SER A 221 -9.03 -16.72 6.84
N VAL A 222 -7.72 -16.62 7.06
CA VAL A 222 -6.68 -16.86 6.05
C VAL A 222 -5.84 -18.07 6.45
N SER A 223 -5.57 -18.95 5.49
CA SER A 223 -4.61 -20.04 5.64
C SER A 223 -3.65 -20.07 4.45
N TRP A 224 -2.43 -20.54 4.68
CA TRP A 224 -1.41 -20.71 3.64
C TRP A 224 -1.31 -22.18 3.24
N SER A 225 -1.08 -22.41 1.96
CA SER A 225 -0.87 -23.73 1.36
C SER A 225 0.26 -23.65 0.33
N SER A 226 1.02 -24.74 0.19
CA SER A 226 2.10 -24.90 -0.78
C SER A 226 1.74 -25.96 -1.82
#